data_AF-A0A954LGS6-F1
#
_entry.id   AF-A0A954LGS6-F1
#
_cell.length_a   1.000
_cell.length_b   1.000
_cell.length_c   1.000
_cell.angle_alpha   90.00
_cell.angle_beta   90.00
_cell.angle_gamma   90.00
#
_symmetry.space_group_name_H-M   'P 1'
#
loop_
_entity.id
_entity.type
_entity.pdbx_description
1 polymer ?
#
loop_
_entity_poly.entity_id
_entity_poly.type
_entity_poly.pdbx_seq_one_letter_code
_entity_poly.pdbx_strand_id
1 'polypeptide(L)'
;IEAGPVLVIAPTSLGFNWEAETRRFAPALNPVQLREVDRAEVLDSAKAGDLIICSYALAHREIDRLSQIEWGTVVFDEAQNIKNSNSKTAKSVRTIPAGWSLALTGTPMENHLGELWSLFRAIAPGVLGSWDQFRRRFALGIEKHNDTERREALARVIAPFVLRRSKAEVLTDLPERSEMNILVDLSP
;
A
#
# COMPACT_ATOMS: atom_id res chain seq x y z
N ILE A 1 2.10 -22.61 7.35
CA ILE A 1 2.24 -21.39 6.52
C ILE A 1 2.98 -21.85 5.27
N GLU A 2 2.27 -22.29 4.23
CA GLU A 2 2.86 -23.02 3.09
C GLU A 2 3.03 -22.16 1.82
N ALA A 3 2.74 -20.85 1.86
CA ALA A 3 2.60 -20.03 0.65
C ALA A 3 3.88 -19.28 0.19
N GLY A 4 5.03 -19.45 0.86
CA GLY A 4 6.26 -18.68 0.57
C GLY A 4 6.53 -17.54 1.58
N PRO A 5 7.64 -16.80 1.44
CA PRO A 5 8.00 -15.69 2.33
C PRO A 5 7.00 -14.52 2.20
N VAL A 6 7.00 -13.63 3.20
CA VAL A 6 6.21 -12.40 3.21
C VAL A 6 7.12 -11.20 3.01
N LEU A 7 6.74 -10.30 2.09
CA LEU A 7 7.40 -9.00 1.90
C LEU A 7 6.54 -7.89 2.45
N VAL A 8 7.09 -7.06 3.33
CA VAL A 8 6.49 -5.80 3.77
C VAL A 8 7.30 -4.64 3.18
N ILE A 9 6.63 -3.78 2.41
CA ILE A 9 7.18 -2.54 1.88
C ILE A 9 6.51 -1.38 2.61
N ALA A 10 7.28 -0.69 3.45
CA ALA A 10 6.78 0.37 4.32
C ALA A 10 7.70 1.62 4.29
N PRO A 11 7.27 2.80 4.76
CA PRO A 11 8.18 3.89 5.07
C PRO A 11 9.32 3.44 6.00
N THR A 12 10.52 3.98 5.80
CA THR A 12 11.71 3.61 6.60
C THR A 12 11.47 3.74 8.10
N SER A 13 10.70 4.74 8.52
CA SER A 13 10.34 5.00 9.93
C SER A 13 9.48 3.90 10.56
N LEU A 14 8.72 3.14 9.76
CA LEU A 14 7.83 2.08 10.25
C LEU A 14 8.51 0.71 10.32
N GLY A 15 9.73 0.57 9.77
CA GLY A 15 10.42 -0.72 9.74
C GLY A 15 10.55 -1.35 11.12
N PHE A 16 11.11 -0.62 12.09
CA PHE A 16 11.29 -1.14 13.45
C PHE A 16 9.98 -1.46 14.16
N ASN A 17 8.92 -0.70 13.87
CA ASN A 17 7.59 -0.97 14.41
C ASN A 17 7.05 -2.30 13.88
N TRP A 18 7.16 -2.54 12.56
CA TRP A 18 6.79 -3.82 11.95
C TRP A 18 7.51 -5.01 12.58
N GLU A 19 8.81 -4.87 12.83
CA GLU A 19 9.61 -5.91 13.48
C GLU A 19 9.17 -6.17 14.92
N ALA A 20 8.99 -5.11 15.72
CA ALA A 20 8.53 -5.22 17.10
C ALA A 20 7.13 -5.85 17.20
N GLU A 21 6.19 -5.40 16.38
CA GLU A 21 4.83 -5.90 16.39
C GLU A 21 4.72 -7.32 15.83
N THR A 22 5.55 -7.69 14.86
CA THR A 22 5.64 -9.09 14.39
C THR A 22 6.09 -10.00 15.53
N ARG A 23 7.14 -9.62 16.27
CA ARG A 23 7.60 -10.43 17.43
C ARG A 23 6.54 -10.55 18.51
N ARG A 24 5.71 -9.53 18.70
CA ARG A 24 4.66 -9.51 19.72
C ARG A 24 3.43 -10.33 19.31
N PHE A 25 2.93 -10.13 18.09
CA PHE A 25 1.62 -10.64 17.66
C PHE A 25 1.70 -11.86 16.75
N ALA A 26 2.82 -12.06 16.06
CA ALA A 26 3.06 -13.19 15.16
C ALA A 26 4.44 -13.82 15.39
N PRO A 27 4.75 -14.32 16.61
CA PRO A 27 6.08 -14.82 16.98
C PRO A 27 6.54 -16.05 16.19
N ALA A 28 5.63 -16.70 15.44
CA ALA A 28 5.96 -17.79 14.53
C ALA A 28 6.61 -17.30 13.22
N LEU A 29 6.55 -16.00 12.93
CA LEU A 29 7.25 -15.38 11.80
C LEU A 29 8.63 -14.88 12.23
N ASN A 30 9.56 -14.88 11.29
CA ASN A 30 10.91 -14.38 11.45
C ASN A 30 11.03 -12.99 10.78
N PRO A 31 10.87 -11.88 11.51
CA PRO A 31 10.99 -10.55 10.92
C PRO A 31 12.45 -10.18 10.67
N VAL A 32 12.76 -9.77 9.44
CA VAL A 32 14.11 -9.38 9.00
C VAL A 32 14.09 -7.99 8.35
N GLN A 33 14.86 -7.05 8.90
CA GLN A 33 15.09 -5.75 8.29
C GLN A 33 16.11 -5.87 7.17
N LEU A 34 15.67 -5.79 5.92
CA LEU A 34 16.57 -5.95 4.77
C LEU A 34 17.69 -4.88 4.74
N ARG A 35 17.47 -3.72 5.38
CA ARG A 35 18.49 -2.65 5.43
C ARG A 35 19.67 -2.94 6.38
N GLU A 36 19.50 -3.82 7.37
CA GLU A 36 20.46 -4.07 8.46
C GLU A 36 21.29 -5.34 8.26
N VAL A 37 21.14 -6.02 7.12
CA VAL A 37 21.66 -7.37 6.87
C VAL A 37 22.35 -7.45 5.50
N ASP A 38 23.06 -8.55 5.25
CA ASP A 38 23.44 -8.90 3.89
C ASP A 38 22.18 -9.24 3.09
N ARG A 39 21.83 -8.32 2.19
CA ARG A 39 20.61 -8.39 1.38
C ARG A 39 20.65 -9.59 0.44
N ALA A 40 21.82 -9.91 -0.09
CA ALA A 40 21.93 -11.01 -1.04
C ALA A 40 21.63 -12.32 -0.33
N GLU A 41 22.28 -12.55 0.80
CA GLU A 41 22.10 -13.75 1.61
C GLU A 41 20.64 -13.93 2.06
N VAL A 42 20.02 -12.87 2.58
CA VAL A 42 18.64 -12.93 3.08
C VAL A 42 17.63 -13.17 1.95
N LEU A 43 17.80 -12.50 0.80
CA LEU A 43 16.89 -12.67 -0.33
C LEU A 43 17.05 -14.04 -0.99
N ASP A 44 18.28 -14.54 -1.11
CA ASP A 44 18.56 -15.83 -1.75
C ASP A 44 18.14 -17.03 -0.88
N SER A 45 18.00 -16.83 0.44
CA SER A 45 17.58 -17.86 1.40
C SER A 45 16.13 -17.69 1.92
N ALA A 46 15.40 -16.69 1.42
CA ALA A 46 14.06 -16.36 1.86
C ALA A 46 13.09 -17.54 1.68
N LYS A 47 12.35 -17.89 2.74
CA LYS A 47 11.44 -19.03 2.75
C LYS A 47 10.17 -18.76 3.53
N ALA A 48 9.23 -19.70 3.45
CA ALA A 48 8.00 -19.63 4.23
C ALA A 48 8.31 -19.49 5.73
N GLY A 49 7.64 -18.53 6.38
CA GLY A 49 7.90 -18.14 7.77
C GLY A 49 8.75 -16.88 7.91
N ASP A 50 9.50 -16.47 6.88
CA ASP A 50 10.21 -15.19 6.90
C ASP A 50 9.27 -14.02 6.58
N LEU A 51 9.45 -12.92 7.30
CA LEU A 51 8.81 -11.63 7.04
C LEU A 51 9.91 -10.60 6.79
N ILE A 52 10.14 -10.31 5.51
CA ILE A 52 11.20 -9.39 5.07
C ILE A 52 10.61 -7.98 5.00
N ILE A 53 11.26 -7.04 5.68
CA ILE A 53 10.81 -5.65 5.79
C ILE A 53 11.80 -4.77 5.02
N CYS A 54 11.29 -3.96 4.09
CA CYS A 54 12.10 -3.01 3.34
C CYS A 54 11.37 -1.70 3.06
N SER A 55 12.13 -0.66 2.72
CA SER A 55 11.54 0.61 2.27
C SER A 55 11.22 0.59 0.79
N TYR A 56 10.28 1.43 0.35
CA TYR A 56 9.98 1.59 -1.09
C TYR A 56 11.22 1.91 -1.94
N ALA A 57 12.14 2.74 -1.43
CA ALA A 57 13.38 3.05 -2.12
C ALA A 57 14.31 1.84 -2.21
N LEU A 58 14.40 1.05 -1.13
CA LEU A 58 15.19 -0.17 -1.12
C LEU A 58 14.59 -1.24 -2.03
N ALA A 59 13.27 -1.41 -2.00
CA ALA A 59 12.55 -2.34 -2.88
C ALA A 59 12.78 -2.01 -4.36
N HIS A 60 12.79 -0.72 -4.72
CA HIS A 60 13.14 -0.30 -6.08
C HIS A 60 14.59 -0.65 -6.44
N ARG A 61 15.54 -0.46 -5.52
CA ARG A 61 16.95 -0.78 -5.74
C ARG A 61 17.19 -2.28 -5.89
N GLU A 62 16.51 -3.10 -5.11
CA GLU A 62 16.68 -4.57 -5.08
C GLU A 62 15.67 -5.28 -5.98
N ILE A 63 15.02 -4.57 -6.91
CA ILE A 63 13.90 -5.13 -7.69
C ILE A 63 14.30 -6.38 -8.49
N ASP A 64 15.53 -6.40 -8.99
CA ASP A 64 16.05 -7.52 -9.77
C ASP A 64 16.06 -8.80 -8.95
N ARG A 65 16.41 -8.75 -7.65
CA ARG A 65 16.37 -9.90 -6.74
C ARG A 65 14.97 -10.18 -6.25
N LEU A 66 14.24 -9.15 -5.83
CA LEU A 66 12.88 -9.28 -5.29
C LEU A 66 11.91 -9.89 -6.31
N SER A 67 12.14 -9.66 -7.61
CA SER A 67 11.33 -10.22 -8.70
C SER A 67 11.59 -11.70 -8.99
N GLN A 68 12.68 -12.29 -8.47
CA GLN A 68 13.00 -13.72 -8.64
C GLN A 68 12.42 -14.60 -7.53
N ILE A 69 11.87 -14.00 -6.47
CA ILE A 69 11.33 -14.71 -5.32
C ILE A 69 9.83 -14.87 -5.49
N GLU A 70 9.32 -16.09 -5.34
CA GLU A 70 7.88 -16.33 -5.27
C GLU A 70 7.33 -15.96 -3.89
N TRP A 71 6.87 -14.72 -3.75
CA TRP A 71 6.29 -14.24 -2.50
C TRP A 71 4.89 -14.81 -2.27
N GLY A 72 4.65 -15.33 -1.07
CA GLY A 72 3.31 -15.72 -0.68
C GLY A 72 2.40 -14.52 -0.50
N THR A 73 2.93 -13.48 0.16
CA THR A 73 2.23 -12.23 0.41
C THR A 73 3.15 -11.03 0.22
N VAL A 74 2.66 -9.99 -0.44
CA VAL A 74 3.28 -8.65 -0.45
C VAL A 74 2.34 -7.65 0.21
N VAL A 75 2.84 -6.93 1.23
CA VAL A 75 2.14 -5.87 1.94
C VAL A 75 2.75 -4.52 1.55
N PHE A 76 1.94 -3.62 1.03
CA PHE A 76 2.27 -2.23 0.78
C PHE A 76 1.69 -1.38 1.91
N ASP A 77 2.53 -1.02 2.88
CA ASP A 77 2.14 -0.14 3.98
C ASP A 77 2.31 1.32 3.57
N GLU A 78 1.44 2.19 4.07
CA GLU A 78 1.28 3.58 3.62
C GLU A 78 1.29 3.69 2.09
N ALA A 79 0.38 2.94 1.45
CA ALA A 79 0.36 2.71 0.01
C ALA A 79 0.21 3.99 -0.84
N GLN A 80 -0.12 5.13 -0.24
CA GLN A 80 -0.02 6.44 -0.90
C GLN A 80 1.41 6.76 -1.41
N ASN A 81 2.45 6.08 -0.90
CA ASN A 81 3.81 6.14 -1.46
C ASN A 81 3.90 5.67 -2.94
N ILE A 82 2.92 4.88 -3.42
CA ILE A 82 2.83 4.42 -4.82
C ILE A 82 1.61 5.00 -5.55
N LYS A 83 1.07 6.13 -5.07
CA LYS A 83 -0.09 6.80 -5.69
C LYS A 83 0.17 7.31 -7.11
N ASN A 84 1.41 7.64 -7.44
CA ASN A 84 1.79 8.01 -8.81
C ASN A 84 2.21 6.77 -9.60
N SER A 85 1.32 6.30 -10.47
CA SER A 85 1.52 5.10 -11.27
C SER A 85 2.70 5.16 -12.24
N ASN A 86 3.18 6.36 -12.57
CA ASN A 86 4.27 6.59 -13.51
C ASN A 86 5.65 6.64 -12.86
N SER A 87 5.72 6.73 -11.52
CA SER A 87 6.99 6.80 -10.81
C SER A 87 7.79 5.50 -11.00
N LYS A 88 9.13 5.62 -11.02
CA LYS A 88 10.03 4.46 -11.17
C LYS A 88 9.79 3.44 -10.05
N THR A 89 9.66 3.93 -8.82
CA THR A 89 9.35 3.13 -7.64
C THR A 89 8.04 2.37 -7.81
N ALA A 90 6.93 3.05 -8.11
CA ALA A 90 5.62 2.41 -8.26
C ALA A 90 5.59 1.42 -9.43
N LYS A 91 6.29 1.70 -10.54
CA LYS A 91 6.42 0.76 -11.65
C LYS A 91 7.18 -0.50 -11.22
N SER A 92 8.27 -0.34 -10.48
CA SER A 92 9.14 -1.44 -10.06
C SER A 92 8.46 -2.31 -9.02
N VAL A 93 7.96 -1.75 -7.92
CA VAL A 93 7.39 -2.58 -6.84
C VAL A 93 6.14 -3.36 -7.26
N ARG A 94 5.47 -2.94 -8.35
CA ARG A 94 4.34 -3.68 -8.95
C ARG A 94 4.74 -4.91 -9.76
N THR A 95 6.01 -5.03 -10.15
CA THR A 95 6.49 -6.22 -10.86
C THR A 95 6.92 -7.32 -9.91
N ILE A 96 6.88 -7.09 -8.59
CA ILE A 96 7.16 -8.11 -7.59
C ILE A 96 6.03 -9.15 -7.66
N PRO A 97 6.34 -10.42 -7.96
CA PRO A 97 5.33 -11.47 -8.01
C PRO A 97 4.81 -11.75 -6.61
N ALA A 98 3.51 -11.94 -6.47
CA ALA A 98 2.88 -12.18 -5.18
C ALA A 98 1.68 -13.12 -5.36
N GLY A 99 1.59 -14.16 -4.54
CA GLY A 99 0.39 -15.00 -4.45
C GLY A 99 -0.81 -14.21 -3.91
N TRP A 100 -0.56 -13.29 -2.99
CA TRP A 100 -1.53 -12.35 -2.46
C TRP A 100 -0.92 -10.97 -2.19
N SER A 101 -1.69 -9.91 -2.42
CA SER A 101 -1.22 -8.53 -2.23
C SER A 101 -2.19 -7.74 -1.37
N LEU A 102 -1.65 -6.97 -0.42
CA LEU A 102 -2.40 -6.12 0.50
C LEU A 102 -1.86 -4.70 0.45
N ALA A 103 -2.74 -3.70 0.36
CA ALA A 103 -2.37 -2.30 0.52
C ALA A 103 -3.05 -1.74 1.78
N LEU A 104 -2.24 -1.14 2.65
CA LEU A 104 -2.67 -0.45 3.86
C LEU A 104 -2.46 1.05 3.65
N THR A 105 -3.49 1.85 3.88
CA THR A 105 -3.38 3.31 3.76
C THR A 105 -4.50 3.97 4.55
N GLY A 106 -4.16 5.03 5.28
CA GLY A 106 -5.14 5.90 5.94
C GLY A 106 -5.89 6.81 4.96
N THR A 107 -5.32 7.05 3.77
CA THR A 107 -5.79 8.01 2.77
C THR A 107 -5.75 7.40 1.36
N PRO A 108 -6.65 6.44 1.05
CA PRO A 108 -6.59 5.70 -0.23
C PRO A 108 -6.78 6.59 -1.47
N MET A 109 -7.38 7.76 -1.32
CA MET A 109 -7.50 8.77 -2.37
C MET A 109 -7.30 10.15 -1.73
N GLU A 110 -6.22 10.84 -2.09
CA GLU A 110 -5.92 12.18 -1.60
C GLU A 110 -6.37 13.24 -2.61
N ASN A 111 -6.17 12.99 -3.92
CA ASN A 111 -6.29 14.05 -4.93
C ASN A 111 -7.19 13.70 -6.12
N HIS A 112 -7.02 12.51 -6.73
CA HIS A 112 -7.74 12.16 -7.96
C HIS A 112 -7.85 10.64 -8.16
N LEU A 113 -8.78 10.18 -9.01
CA LEU A 113 -9.07 8.75 -9.21
C LEU A 113 -7.93 7.97 -9.87
N GLY A 114 -6.94 8.68 -10.40
CA GLY A 114 -5.68 8.08 -10.86
C GLY A 114 -4.89 7.43 -9.74
N GLU A 115 -4.97 7.95 -8.51
CA GLU A 115 -4.32 7.35 -7.34
C GLU A 115 -4.97 6.02 -6.97
N LEU A 116 -6.31 5.95 -6.99
CA LEU A 116 -7.05 4.70 -6.80
C LEU A 116 -6.66 3.65 -7.84
N TRP A 117 -6.64 4.03 -9.12
CA TRP A 117 -6.22 3.14 -10.19
C TRP A 117 -4.78 2.65 -10.00
N SER A 118 -3.89 3.54 -9.56
CA SER A 118 -2.49 3.25 -9.23
C SER A 118 -2.36 2.17 -8.15
N LEU A 119 -3.18 2.25 -7.09
CA LEU A 119 -3.21 1.25 -6.01
C LEU A 119 -3.73 -0.11 -6.50
N PHE A 120 -4.86 -0.11 -7.22
CA PHE A 120 -5.45 -1.35 -7.76
C PHE A 120 -4.51 -2.07 -8.72
N ARG A 121 -3.66 -1.35 -9.45
CA ARG A 121 -2.61 -1.97 -10.26
C ARG A 121 -1.55 -2.73 -9.47
N ALA A 122 -1.35 -2.43 -8.19
CA ALA A 122 -0.41 -3.13 -7.33
C ALA A 122 -1.04 -4.34 -6.65
N ILE A 123 -2.30 -4.23 -6.22
CA ILE A 123 -2.95 -5.29 -5.41
C ILE A 123 -3.84 -6.24 -6.19
N ALA A 124 -4.42 -5.79 -7.31
CA ALA A 124 -5.40 -6.56 -8.08
C ALA A 124 -5.33 -6.18 -9.58
N PRO A 125 -4.21 -6.47 -10.26
CA PRO A 125 -4.02 -6.12 -11.66
C PRO A 125 -5.14 -6.71 -12.52
N GLY A 126 -5.74 -5.88 -13.37
CA GLY A 126 -6.82 -6.28 -14.29
C GLY A 126 -8.23 -5.86 -13.84
N VAL A 127 -8.50 -5.69 -12.54
CA VAL A 127 -9.84 -5.34 -12.02
C VAL A 127 -10.41 -4.05 -12.64
N LEU A 128 -9.57 -3.03 -12.80
CA LEU A 128 -9.96 -1.73 -13.35
C LEU A 128 -9.60 -1.55 -14.84
N GLY A 129 -9.02 -2.57 -15.47
CA GLY A 129 -8.52 -2.49 -16.85
C GLY A 129 -7.35 -1.51 -17.04
N SER A 130 -7.09 -1.14 -18.30
CA SER A 130 -6.06 -0.17 -18.64
C SER A 130 -6.41 1.24 -18.16
N TRP A 131 -5.43 2.14 -18.09
CA TRP A 131 -5.66 3.54 -17.69
C TRP A 131 -6.70 4.21 -18.58
N ASP A 132 -6.60 4.03 -19.90
CA ASP A 132 -7.52 4.66 -20.85
C ASP A 132 -8.95 4.11 -20.73
N GLN A 133 -9.10 2.82 -20.43
CA GLN A 133 -10.40 2.21 -20.15
C GLN A 133 -10.99 2.78 -18.86
N PHE A 134 -10.22 2.77 -17.77
CA PHE A 134 -10.63 3.32 -16.47
C PHE A 134 -11.00 4.81 -16.58
N ARG A 135 -10.17 5.59 -17.25
CA ARG A 135 -10.34 7.03 -17.42
C ARG A 135 -11.61 7.39 -18.19
N ARG A 136 -11.90 6.68 -19.29
CA ARG A 136 -13.14 6.89 -20.06
C ARG A 136 -14.38 6.41 -19.32
N ARG A 137 -14.29 5.28 -18.63
CA ARG A 137 -15.41 4.65 -17.92
C ARG A 137 -15.79 5.42 -16.67
N PHE A 138 -14.81 5.81 -15.86
CA PHE A 138 -15.03 6.41 -14.54
C PHE A 138 -14.44 7.80 -14.41
N ALA A 139 -13.11 7.95 -14.52
CA ALA A 139 -12.42 9.16 -14.05
C ALA A 139 -12.92 10.46 -14.69
N LEU A 140 -13.06 10.51 -16.02
CA LEU A 140 -13.51 11.72 -16.71
C LEU A 140 -14.91 12.16 -16.30
N GLY A 141 -15.86 11.22 -16.19
CA GLY A 141 -17.23 11.53 -15.78
C GLY A 141 -17.29 12.06 -14.34
N ILE A 142 -16.59 11.40 -13.44
CA ILE A 142 -16.62 11.74 -12.01
C ILE A 142 -15.87 13.05 -11.74
N GLU A 143 -14.68 13.24 -12.31
CA GLU A 143 -13.83 14.40 -12.02
C GLU A 143 -14.28 15.67 -12.76
N LYS A 144 -14.77 15.56 -14.02
CA LYS A 144 -15.17 16.74 -14.80
C LYS A 144 -16.65 17.09 -14.71
N HIS A 145 -17.51 16.08 -14.57
CA HIS A 145 -18.96 16.24 -14.65
C HIS A 145 -19.67 15.93 -13.33
N ASN A 146 -18.92 15.60 -12.28
CA ASN A 146 -19.45 15.21 -10.97
C ASN A 146 -20.50 14.09 -11.06
N ASP A 147 -20.31 13.16 -12.01
CA ASP A 147 -21.25 12.08 -12.33
C ASP A 147 -21.37 11.09 -11.17
N THR A 148 -22.49 11.18 -10.44
CA THR A 148 -22.76 10.34 -9.26
C THR A 148 -23.03 8.88 -9.63
N GLU A 149 -23.67 8.62 -10.78
CA GLU A 149 -23.98 7.24 -11.21
C GLU A 149 -22.69 6.46 -11.50
N ARG A 150 -21.73 7.09 -12.17
CA ARG A 150 -20.41 6.50 -12.39
C ARG A 150 -19.63 6.32 -11.10
N ARG A 151 -19.75 7.25 -10.14
CA ARG A 151 -19.11 7.14 -8.83
C ARG A 151 -19.64 5.92 -8.07
N GLU A 152 -20.95 5.73 -8.05
CA GLU A 152 -21.57 4.56 -7.42
C GLU A 152 -21.21 3.25 -8.14
N ALA A 153 -21.17 3.28 -9.48
CA ALA A 153 -20.73 2.13 -10.25
C ALA A 153 -19.28 1.75 -9.93
N LEU A 154 -18.38 2.73 -9.80
CA LEU A 154 -17.01 2.49 -9.37
C LEU A 154 -16.97 1.94 -7.95
N ALA A 155 -17.74 2.51 -7.02
CA ALA A 155 -17.83 2.04 -5.63
C ALA A 155 -18.26 0.56 -5.56
N ARG A 156 -19.25 0.15 -6.36
CA ARG A 156 -19.68 -1.27 -6.44
C ARG A 156 -18.58 -2.19 -6.97
N VAL A 157 -17.79 -1.75 -7.95
CA VAL A 157 -16.68 -2.54 -8.50
C VAL A 157 -15.57 -2.75 -7.47
N ILE A 158 -15.23 -1.71 -6.69
CA ILE A 158 -14.13 -1.78 -5.73
C ILE A 158 -14.55 -2.34 -4.36
N ALA A 159 -15.84 -2.35 -4.02
CA ALA A 159 -16.35 -2.75 -2.71
C ALA A 159 -15.81 -4.12 -2.21
N PRO A 160 -15.70 -5.18 -3.04
CA PRO A 160 -15.15 -6.46 -2.60
C PRO A 160 -13.66 -6.42 -2.19
N PHE A 161 -12.94 -5.38 -2.62
CA PHE A 161 -11.49 -5.23 -2.43
C PHE A 161 -11.14 -4.22 -1.33
N VAL A 162 -12.12 -3.48 -0.82
CA VAL A 162 -11.89 -2.38 0.13
C VAL A 162 -12.58 -2.70 1.45
N LEU A 163 -11.76 -2.80 2.50
CA LEU A 163 -12.25 -2.79 3.88
C LEU A 163 -11.94 -1.43 4.50
N ARG A 164 -12.98 -0.64 4.77
CA ARG A 164 -12.87 0.65 5.46
C ARG A 164 -13.76 0.63 6.69
N ARG A 165 -13.19 1.00 7.85
CA ARG A 165 -13.92 1.24 9.09
C ARG A 165 -13.75 2.70 9.50
N SER A 166 -14.80 3.34 9.97
CA SER A 166 -14.71 4.71 10.49
C SER A 166 -14.23 4.72 11.94
N LYS A 167 -13.58 5.80 12.39
CA LYS A 167 -13.19 5.94 13.82
C LYS A 167 -14.40 5.87 14.75
N ALA A 168 -15.54 6.40 14.31
CA ALA A 168 -16.81 6.34 15.05
C ALA A 168 -17.32 4.89 15.22
N GLU A 169 -17.01 3.98 14.29
CA GLU A 169 -17.39 2.56 14.37
C GLU A 169 -16.48 1.75 15.30
N VAL A 170 -15.27 2.23 15.63
CA VAL A 170 -14.22 1.39 16.23
C VAL A 170 -13.67 1.95 17.55
N LEU A 171 -13.76 3.26 17.78
CA LEU A 171 -13.12 3.95 18.90
C LEU A 171 -14.17 4.75 19.67
N THR A 172 -14.95 4.05 20.49
CA THR A 172 -15.90 4.67 21.45
C THR A 172 -15.21 5.36 22.62
N ASP A 173 -13.93 5.06 22.84
CA ASP A 173 -13.22 5.38 24.08
C ASP A 173 -12.26 6.57 23.96
N LEU A 174 -12.20 7.23 22.79
CA LEU A 174 -11.36 8.41 22.59
C LEU A 174 -12.16 9.71 22.83
N PRO A 175 -11.57 10.70 23.52
CA PRO A 175 -12.19 12.01 23.67
C PRO A 175 -12.35 12.72 22.32
N GLU A 176 -13.29 13.67 22.25
CA GLU A 176 -13.52 14.45 21.03
C GLU A 176 -12.25 15.22 20.60
N ARG A 177 -12.01 15.26 19.29
CA ARG A 177 -10.90 16.04 18.71
C ARG A 177 -11.28 17.52 18.68
N SER A 178 -10.52 18.37 19.36
CA SER A 178 -10.62 19.82 19.24
C SER A 178 -9.66 20.35 18.16
N GLU A 179 -10.16 21.18 17.25
CA GLU A 179 -9.35 21.96 16.31
C GLU A 179 -9.58 23.45 16.58
N MET A 180 -8.49 24.23 16.70
CA MET A 180 -8.54 25.69 16.84
C MET A 180 -7.73 26.33 15.72
N ASN A 181 -8.37 27.22 14.96
CA ASN A 181 -7.70 28.05 13.97
C ASN A 181 -7.22 29.33 14.63
N ILE A 182 -5.90 29.50 14.75
CA ILE A 182 -5.28 30.73 15.25
C ILE A 182 -4.87 31.57 14.04
N LEU A 183 -5.64 32.62 13.77
CA LEU A 183 -5.29 33.62 12.78
C LEU A 183 -4.24 34.55 13.40
N VAL A 184 -3.14 34.77 12.68
CA VAL A 184 -2.04 35.66 13.09
C VAL A 184 -1.89 36.75 12.05
N ASP A 185 -1.79 37.99 12.51
CA ASP A 185 -1.50 39.13 11.65
C ASP A 185 -0.03 39.10 11.20
N LEU A 186 0.23 39.53 9.96
CA LEU A 186 1.59 39.67 9.46
C LEU A 186 2.30 40.77 10.25
N SER A 187 3.54 40.49 10.66
CA SER A 187 4.39 41.51 11.26
C SER A 187 4.76 42.58 10.21
N PRO A 188 4.97 43.85 10.61
CA PRO A 188 5.26 44.97 9.71
C PRO A 188 6.49 44.75 8.81
#